data_AF-A0A7W8YU33-F1
#
_entry.id   AF-A0A7W8YU33-F1
#
_cell.length_a   1.000
_cell.length_b   1.000
_cell.length_c   1.000
_cell.angle_alpha   90.00
_cell.angle_beta   90.00
_cell.angle_gamma   90.00
#
_symmetry.space_group_name_H-M   'P 1'
#
loop_
_entity.id
_entity.type
_entity.pdbx_description
1 polymer ?
#
loop_
_entity_poly.entity_id
_entity_poly.type
_entity_poly.pdbx_seq_one_letter_code
_entity_poly.pdbx_strand_id
1 'polypeptide(L)'
;MKTYLLYLLTGFLLISNGCVPAANKKITIRALEFNSGKLKVVTSYANEKLNIMSTLYGNESALKYSIKGDHGHVAGEVFKLATFEQQDHELWYGSKINGALLRVETIRTVQQKEGITPLYTIEYYGTAKPDQPDKNARIKFILEQKASLFP
;
A
#
# COMPACT_ATOMS: atom_id res chain seq x y z
N MET A 1 1.15 64.50 10.35
CA MET A 1 2.19 63.86 9.50
C MET A 1 2.92 62.69 10.19
N LYS A 2 3.32 62.78 11.47
CA LYS A 2 3.99 61.69 12.19
C LYS A 2 3.19 60.39 12.36
N THR A 3 1.86 60.46 12.46
CA THR A 3 0.98 59.28 12.63
C THR A 3 0.78 58.50 11.33
N TYR A 4 0.65 59.17 10.18
CA TYR A 4 0.57 58.52 8.87
C TYR A 4 1.86 57.78 8.50
N LEU A 5 3.01 58.31 8.91
CA LEU A 5 4.31 57.65 8.73
C LEU A 5 4.40 56.34 9.56
N LEU A 6 3.77 56.31 10.74
CA LEU A 6 3.73 55.13 11.61
C LEU A 6 2.84 54.01 11.03
N TYR A 7 1.70 54.36 10.42
CA TYR A 7 0.82 53.40 9.74
C TYR A 7 1.42 52.83 8.45
N LEU A 8 2.20 53.63 7.73
CA LEU A 8 2.89 53.19 6.51
C LEU A 8 4.04 52.22 6.84
N LEU A 9 4.71 52.41 7.98
CA LEU A 9 5.77 51.50 8.45
C LEU A 9 5.23 50.15 8.95
N THR A 10 4.08 50.14 9.64
CA THR A 10 3.45 48.89 10.11
C THR A 10 2.80 48.08 8.99
N GLY A 11 2.31 48.74 7.93
CA GLY A 11 1.82 48.08 6.72
C GLY A 11 2.92 47.32 5.96
N PHE A 12 4.12 47.89 5.87
CA PHE A 12 5.24 47.29 5.12
C PHE A 12 5.81 46.02 5.78
N LEU A 13 5.77 45.92 7.11
CA LEU A 13 6.25 44.76 7.86
C LEU A 13 5.38 43.50 7.72
N LEU A 14 4.11 43.64 7.32
CA LEU A 14 3.20 42.50 7.12
C LEU A 14 3.34 41.84 5.74
N ILE A 15 4.02 42.49 4.78
CA ILE A 15 4.12 42.02 3.39
C ILE A 15 5.40 41.21 3.13
N SER A 16 6.39 41.27 4.02
CA SER A 16 7.71 40.65 3.80
C SER A 16 7.84 39.18 4.24
N ASN A 17 6.81 38.57 4.82
CA ASN A 17 6.84 37.15 5.23
C ASN A 17 6.17 36.20 4.22
N GLY A 18 5.81 36.70 3.04
CA GLY A 18 4.98 35.97 2.07
C GLY A 18 5.73 35.23 0.96
N CYS A 19 6.92 34.66 1.19
CA CYS A 19 7.48 33.68 0.26
C CYS A 19 8.63 32.89 0.90
N VAL A 20 8.30 31.77 1.54
CA VAL A 20 9.31 30.72 1.76
C VAL A 20 9.41 29.98 0.43
N PRO A 21 10.55 30.03 -0.30
CA PRO A 21 10.72 29.20 -1.48
C PRO A 21 10.54 27.75 -1.05
N ALA A 22 9.66 27.02 -1.74
CA ALA A 22 9.45 25.60 -1.50
C ALA A 22 10.84 24.94 -1.54
N ALA A 23 11.30 24.43 -0.39
CA ALA A 23 12.55 23.68 -0.33
C ALA A 23 12.50 22.65 -1.46
N ASN A 24 13.60 22.50 -2.21
CA ASN A 24 13.74 21.50 -3.27
C ASN A 24 13.46 20.12 -2.67
N LYS A 25 12.18 19.73 -2.68
CA LYS A 25 11.70 18.54 -2.02
C LYS A 25 12.12 17.41 -2.94
N LYS A 26 13.15 16.70 -2.50
CA LYS A 26 13.71 15.57 -3.23
C LYS A 26 12.58 14.55 -3.38
N ILE A 27 12.11 14.33 -4.60
CA ILE A 27 11.12 13.31 -4.92
C ILE A 27 11.65 12.00 -4.33
N THR A 28 10.97 11.48 -3.32
CA THR A 28 11.35 10.22 -2.68
C THR A 28 11.18 9.10 -3.70
N ILE A 29 12.26 8.74 -4.39
CA ILE A 29 12.31 7.54 -5.22
C ILE A 29 12.13 6.35 -4.29
N ARG A 30 11.12 5.52 -4.55
CA ARG A 30 10.75 4.36 -3.74
C ARG A 30 11.98 3.48 -3.51
N ALA A 31 12.44 3.42 -2.26
CA ALA A 31 13.67 2.71 -1.91
C ALA A 31 13.58 1.19 -2.17
N LEU A 32 12.37 0.62 -2.17
CA LEU A 32 12.09 -0.78 -2.46
C LEU A 32 10.75 -0.89 -3.21
N GLU A 33 10.79 -1.35 -4.45
CA GLU A 33 9.61 -1.66 -5.24
C GLU A 33 9.33 -3.16 -5.21
N PHE A 34 8.07 -3.53 -5.01
CA PHE A 34 7.64 -4.92 -5.12
C PHE A 34 7.56 -5.32 -6.61
N ASN A 35 8.35 -6.31 -7.02
CA ASN A 35 8.25 -6.88 -8.35
C ASN A 35 7.20 -8.00 -8.38
N SER A 36 6.06 -7.72 -9.01
CA SER A 36 4.95 -8.68 -9.15
C SER A 36 5.20 -9.75 -10.23
N GLY A 37 6.22 -9.60 -11.07
CA GLY A 37 6.49 -10.52 -12.19
C GLY A 37 5.26 -10.72 -13.08
N LYS A 38 4.83 -11.97 -13.25
CA LYS A 38 3.63 -12.33 -14.04
C LYS A 38 2.31 -12.27 -13.25
N LEU A 39 2.34 -11.91 -11.97
CA LEU A 39 1.14 -11.84 -11.14
C LEU A 39 0.26 -10.65 -11.56
N LYS A 40 -1.05 -10.83 -11.42
CA LYS A 40 -2.07 -9.83 -11.73
C LYS A 40 -2.64 -9.27 -10.44
N VAL A 41 -3.04 -8.01 -10.45
CA VAL A 41 -3.74 -7.40 -9.32
C VAL A 41 -5.10 -8.08 -9.17
N VAL A 42 -5.40 -8.49 -7.94
CA VAL A 42 -6.73 -8.97 -7.53
C VAL A 42 -7.50 -7.80 -6.94
N THR A 43 -6.95 -7.12 -5.94
CA THR A 43 -7.62 -6.03 -5.21
C THR A 43 -6.60 -5.23 -4.39
N SER A 44 -6.97 -4.03 -3.95
CA SER A 44 -6.13 -3.14 -3.15
C SER A 44 -6.90 -2.59 -1.95
N TYR A 45 -6.18 -2.30 -0.87
CA TYR A 45 -6.72 -1.80 0.39
C TYR A 45 -5.92 -0.60 0.86
N ALA A 46 -6.60 0.39 1.41
CA ALA A 46 -5.98 1.47 2.15
C ALA A 46 -6.44 1.40 3.62
N ASN A 47 -5.50 1.56 4.54
CA ASN A 47 -5.79 1.73 5.96
C ASN A 47 -5.12 3.01 6.45
N GLU A 48 -5.89 4.10 6.44
CA GLU A 48 -5.41 5.43 6.80
C GLU A 48 -5.04 5.55 8.28
N LYS A 49 -5.73 4.80 9.17
CA LYS A 49 -5.41 4.79 10.60
C LYS A 49 -4.01 4.24 10.86
N LEU A 50 -3.61 3.24 10.08
CA LEU A 50 -2.29 2.62 10.16
C LEU A 50 -1.29 3.23 9.17
N ASN A 51 -1.70 4.20 8.34
CA ASN A 51 -0.93 4.75 7.23
C ASN A 51 -0.27 3.68 6.34
N ILE A 52 -1.03 2.64 5.97
CA ILE A 52 -0.57 1.57 5.06
C ILE A 52 -1.51 1.37 3.88
N MET A 53 -0.94 0.91 2.78
CA MET A 53 -1.66 0.48 1.59
C MET A 53 -1.21 -0.93 1.22
N SER A 54 -2.14 -1.80 0.87
CA SER A 54 -1.83 -3.18 0.48
C SER A 54 -2.42 -3.48 -0.88
N THR A 55 -1.70 -4.25 -1.70
CA THR A 55 -2.21 -4.77 -2.98
C THR A 55 -2.05 -6.27 -3.00
N LEU A 56 -3.15 -6.97 -3.25
CA LEU A 56 -3.18 -8.41 -3.42
C LEU A 56 -2.95 -8.73 -4.89
N TYR A 57 -1.96 -9.56 -5.15
CA TYR A 57 -1.64 -10.12 -6.45
C TYR A 57 -1.93 -11.62 -6.48
N GLY A 58 -2.33 -12.12 -7.64
CA GLY A 58 -2.58 -13.54 -7.89
C GLY A 58 -1.99 -14.00 -9.21
N ASN A 59 -1.64 -15.28 -9.34
CA ASN A 59 -1.45 -15.88 -10.67
C ASN A 59 -2.81 -16.07 -11.37
N GLU A 60 -2.81 -16.59 -12.60
CA GLU A 60 -4.03 -16.70 -13.41
C GLU A 60 -5.13 -17.54 -12.74
N SER A 61 -4.77 -18.67 -12.11
CA SER A 61 -5.72 -19.50 -11.36
C SER A 61 -6.28 -18.77 -10.14
N ALA A 62 -5.42 -18.14 -9.34
CA ALA A 62 -5.82 -17.34 -8.19
C ALA A 62 -6.77 -16.20 -8.58
N LEU A 63 -6.46 -15.47 -9.67
CA LEU A 63 -7.32 -14.41 -10.18
C LEU A 63 -8.68 -14.94 -10.65
N LYS A 64 -8.69 -16.06 -11.39
CA LYS A 64 -9.92 -16.69 -11.85
C LYS A 64 -10.81 -17.11 -10.68
N TYR A 65 -10.22 -17.65 -9.61
CA TYR A 65 -10.92 -17.93 -8.37
C TYR A 65 -11.49 -16.64 -7.76
N SER A 66 -10.68 -15.59 -7.60
CA SER A 66 -11.15 -14.32 -7.02
C SER A 66 -12.23 -13.60 -7.85
N ILE A 67 -12.35 -13.89 -9.15
CA ILE A 67 -13.43 -13.37 -10.02
C ILE A 67 -14.71 -14.20 -9.87
N LYS A 68 -14.60 -15.53 -9.96
CA LYS A 68 -15.77 -16.41 -10.08
C LYS A 68 -16.23 -16.98 -8.73
N GLY A 69 -15.32 -17.36 -7.84
CA GLY A 69 -15.61 -17.82 -6.48
C GLY A 69 -16.28 -19.20 -6.36
N ASP A 70 -16.63 -19.85 -7.46
CA ASP A 70 -17.64 -20.91 -7.43
C ASP A 70 -17.11 -22.32 -7.15
N HIS A 71 -15.79 -22.59 -7.25
CA HIS A 71 -15.26 -23.98 -7.31
C HIS A 71 -14.19 -24.31 -6.26
N GLY A 72 -14.03 -23.44 -5.24
CA GLY A 72 -12.98 -23.59 -4.25
C GLY A 72 -11.57 -23.32 -4.81
N HIS A 73 -10.59 -23.25 -3.92
CA HIS A 73 -9.18 -23.09 -4.30
C HIS A 73 -8.65 -24.35 -4.97
N VAL A 74 -7.79 -24.20 -5.98
CA VAL A 74 -7.10 -25.32 -6.63
C VAL A 74 -5.60 -25.31 -6.32
N ALA A 75 -4.93 -26.46 -6.47
CA ALA A 75 -3.48 -26.53 -6.32
C ALA A 75 -2.76 -25.64 -7.35
N GLY A 76 -1.62 -25.05 -6.93
CA GLY A 76 -0.82 -24.16 -7.78
C GLY A 76 -1.26 -22.69 -7.81
N GLU A 77 -2.33 -22.30 -7.11
CA GLU A 77 -2.62 -20.88 -6.87
C GLU A 77 -1.50 -20.23 -6.04
N VAL A 78 -1.17 -19.00 -6.42
CA VAL A 78 -0.20 -18.18 -5.73
C VAL A 78 -0.82 -16.82 -5.48
N PHE A 79 -0.91 -16.44 -4.21
CA PHE A 79 -1.33 -15.11 -3.77
C PHE A 79 -0.14 -14.40 -3.12
N LYS A 80 0.01 -13.10 -3.39
CA LYS A 80 0.98 -12.22 -2.73
C LYS A 80 0.31 -10.92 -2.29
N LEU A 81 0.23 -10.67 -0.99
CA LEU A 81 -0.22 -9.39 -0.45
C LEU A 81 1.00 -8.53 -0.12
N ALA A 82 1.30 -7.57 -0.99
CA ALA A 82 2.35 -6.58 -0.73
C ALA A 82 1.75 -5.42 0.06
N THR A 83 2.39 -5.07 1.19
CA THR A 83 1.97 -3.96 2.06
C THR A 83 3.05 -2.89 2.09
N PHE A 84 2.64 -1.66 1.87
CA PHE A 84 3.47 -0.47 1.78
C PHE A 84 3.05 0.54 2.85
N GLU A 85 3.97 1.42 3.23
CA GLU A 85 3.62 2.68 3.88
C GLU A 85 2.79 3.55 2.92
N GLN A 86 1.91 4.38 3.45
CA GLN A 86 1.33 5.48 2.71
C GLN A 86 2.23 6.71 2.82
N GLN A 87 2.44 7.39 1.70
CA GLN A 87 3.08 8.69 1.65
C GLN A 87 2.22 9.68 0.87
N ASP A 88 2.33 10.97 1.18
CA ASP A 88 1.60 12.00 0.45
C ASP A 88 2.07 12.09 -1.00
N HIS A 89 1.12 12.32 -1.90
CA HIS A 89 1.44 12.61 -3.29
C HIS A 89 1.87 14.06 -3.43
N GLU A 90 3.13 14.29 -3.80
CA GLU A 90 3.70 15.64 -3.84
C GLU A 90 3.01 16.58 -4.84
N LEU A 91 2.56 16.02 -5.97
CA LEU A 91 1.86 16.79 -7.02
C LEU A 91 0.33 16.84 -6.87
N TRP A 92 -0.26 16.13 -5.89
CA TRP A 92 -1.71 16.07 -5.73
C TRP A 92 -2.08 16.08 -4.25
N TYR A 93 -2.33 17.29 -3.74
CA TYR A 93 -2.68 17.51 -2.36
C TYR A 93 -3.90 16.69 -1.93
N GLY A 94 -3.84 16.11 -0.74
CA GLY A 94 -4.90 15.28 -0.18
C GLY A 94 -4.93 13.83 -0.71
N SER A 95 -4.07 13.46 -1.65
CA SER A 95 -3.94 12.06 -2.09
C SER A 95 -2.71 11.38 -1.49
N LYS A 96 -2.82 10.06 -1.26
CA LYS A 96 -1.75 9.21 -0.74
C LYS A 96 -1.37 8.14 -1.76
N ILE A 97 -0.09 7.83 -1.85
CA ILE A 97 0.49 6.82 -2.73
C ILE A 97 1.30 5.80 -1.94
N ASN A 98 1.67 4.69 -2.61
CA ASN A 98 2.60 3.72 -2.05
C ASN A 98 3.97 4.36 -1.78
N GLY A 99 4.40 4.27 -0.53
CA GLY A 99 5.74 4.57 -0.02
C GLY A 99 6.63 3.32 0.03
N ALA A 100 7.36 3.15 1.13
CA ALA A 100 8.27 2.02 1.31
C ALA A 100 7.52 0.68 1.42
N LEU A 101 8.06 -0.38 0.82
CA LEU A 101 7.57 -1.74 1.02
C LEU A 101 7.87 -2.19 2.46
N LEU A 102 6.84 -2.65 3.17
CA LEU A 102 6.94 -3.11 4.56
C LEU A 102 6.98 -4.63 4.66
N ARG A 103 6.10 -5.32 3.94
CA ARG A 103 6.03 -6.79 3.95
C ARG A 103 5.36 -7.36 2.72
N VAL A 104 5.68 -8.61 2.44
CA VAL A 104 4.98 -9.45 1.46
C VAL A 104 4.53 -10.73 2.15
N GLU A 105 3.22 -10.93 2.20
CA GLU A 105 2.61 -12.19 2.65
C GLU A 105 2.32 -13.04 1.42
N THR A 106 2.83 -14.27 1.37
CA THR A 106 2.67 -15.19 0.24
C THR A 106 1.88 -16.42 0.67
N ILE A 107 0.88 -16.79 -0.13
CA ILE A 107 0.21 -18.09 -0.03
C ILE A 107 0.46 -18.89 -1.32
N ARG A 108 0.83 -20.15 -1.15
CA ARG A 108 0.86 -21.15 -2.22
C ARG A 108 -0.04 -22.31 -1.85
N THR A 109 -1.05 -22.60 -2.65
CA THR A 109 -1.92 -23.77 -2.44
C THR A 109 -1.25 -25.00 -3.04
N VAL A 110 -1.16 -26.08 -2.27
CA VAL A 110 -0.60 -27.35 -2.73
C VAL A 110 -1.60 -28.48 -2.51
N GLN A 111 -1.61 -29.46 -3.41
CA GLN A 111 -2.35 -30.69 -3.19
C GLN A 111 -1.62 -31.53 -2.15
N GLN A 112 -2.33 -31.94 -1.09
CA GLN A 112 -1.90 -32.94 -0.12
C GLN A 112 -2.91 -34.09 -0.08
N LYS A 113 -2.64 -35.12 0.74
CA LYS A 113 -3.51 -36.31 0.85
C LYS A 113 -4.96 -35.97 1.26
N GLU A 114 -5.13 -34.93 2.06
CA GLU A 114 -6.41 -34.53 2.66
C GLU A 114 -7.11 -33.40 1.89
N GLY A 115 -6.52 -32.91 0.79
CA GLY A 115 -7.09 -31.83 -0.02
C GLY A 115 -6.09 -30.71 -0.35
N ILE A 116 -6.62 -29.52 -0.61
CA ILE A 116 -5.82 -28.33 -0.91
C ILE A 116 -5.37 -27.66 0.40
N THR A 117 -4.06 -27.57 0.59
CA THR A 117 -3.45 -26.96 1.77
C THR A 117 -2.73 -25.66 1.42
N PRO A 118 -3.01 -24.54 2.11
CA PRO A 118 -2.29 -23.30 1.92
C PRO A 118 -0.95 -23.29 2.67
N LEU A 119 0.14 -23.07 1.95
CA LEU A 119 1.47 -22.78 2.49
C LEU A 119 1.66 -21.27 2.60
N TYR A 120 1.87 -20.77 3.82
CA TYR A 120 1.98 -19.34 4.10
C TYR A 120 3.39 -18.95 4.54
N THR A 121 3.91 -17.88 3.95
CA THR A 121 5.18 -17.24 4.33
C THR A 121 5.02 -15.73 4.39
N ILE A 122 5.84 -15.07 5.20
CA ILE A 122 5.89 -13.60 5.31
C ILE A 122 7.34 -13.13 5.23
N GLU A 123 7.58 -12.16 4.35
CA GLU A 123 8.86 -11.48 4.19
C GLU A 123 8.70 -10.05 4.66
N TYR A 124 9.54 -9.61 5.62
CA TYR A 124 9.56 -8.25 6.12
C TYR A 124 10.69 -7.45 5.47
N TYR A 125 10.42 -6.18 5.21
CA TYR A 125 11.35 -5.23 4.60
C TYR A 125 11.51 -4.04 5.56
N GLY A 126 12.73 -3.49 5.62
CA GLY A 126 13.08 -2.43 6.57
C GLY A 126 13.58 -2.96 7.93
N THR A 127 13.68 -2.07 8.91
CA THR A 127 14.34 -2.34 10.21
C THR A 127 13.38 -2.79 11.30
N ALA A 128 12.08 -2.49 11.20
CA ALA A 128 11.08 -2.87 12.18
C ALA A 128 10.41 -4.20 11.78
N LYS A 129 10.59 -5.24 12.60
CA LYS A 129 9.79 -6.47 12.53
C LYS A 129 8.63 -6.33 13.52
N PRO A 130 7.39 -6.11 13.05
CA PRO A 130 6.24 -6.08 13.93
C PRO A 130 5.96 -7.47 14.52
N ASP A 131 5.10 -7.50 15.54
CA ASP A 131 4.59 -8.75 16.12
C ASP A 131 4.05 -9.68 15.04
N GLN A 132 4.29 -10.97 15.23
CA GLN A 132 3.93 -11.98 14.25
C GLN A 132 2.41 -12.10 14.17
N PRO A 133 1.80 -11.85 13.00
CA PRO A 133 0.35 -11.89 12.88
C PRO A 133 -0.17 -13.33 13.01
N ASP A 134 -1.41 -13.47 13.47
CA ASP A 134 -2.09 -14.78 13.48
C ASP A 134 -2.16 -15.35 12.07
N LYS A 135 -1.34 -16.38 11.83
CA LYS A 135 -1.21 -17.07 10.54
C LYS A 135 -2.56 -17.52 9.98
N ASN A 136 -3.44 -18.08 10.80
CA ASN A 136 -4.71 -18.63 10.31
C ASN A 136 -5.67 -17.51 9.90
N ALA A 137 -5.72 -16.43 10.70
CA ALA A 137 -6.49 -15.24 10.35
C ALA A 137 -5.97 -14.59 9.05
N ARG A 138 -4.65 -14.53 8.84
CA ARG A 138 -4.06 -13.99 7.61
C ARG A 138 -4.32 -14.85 6.39
N ILE A 139 -4.21 -16.17 6.51
CA ILE A 139 -4.54 -17.12 5.43
C ILE A 139 -6.00 -16.94 5.00
N LYS A 140 -6.92 -16.97 5.98
CA LYS A 140 -8.34 -16.77 5.73
C LYS A 140 -8.59 -15.43 5.04
N PHE A 141 -8.02 -14.35 5.59
CA PHE A 141 -8.13 -13.02 5.00
C PHE A 141 -7.70 -13.00 3.54
N ILE A 142 -6.53 -13.52 3.18
CA ILE A 142 -6.01 -13.44 1.80
C ILE A 142 -6.86 -14.28 0.83
N LEU A 143 -7.24 -15.49 1.24
CA LEU A 143 -7.96 -16.45 0.38
C LEU A 143 -9.41 -16.04 0.11
N GLU A 144 -10.05 -15.30 1.02
CA GLU A 144 -11.44 -14.86 0.86
C GLU A 144 -11.61 -13.62 -0.04
N GLN A 145 -10.53 -13.06 -0.57
CA GLN A 145 -10.60 -11.81 -1.33
C GLN A 145 -11.11 -12.00 -2.75
N LYS A 146 -12.10 -11.16 -3.08
CA LYS A 146 -12.65 -11.03 -4.43
C LYS A 146 -11.86 -10.03 -5.26
N ALA A 147 -11.85 -10.25 -6.57
CA ALA A 147 -11.24 -9.32 -7.50
C ALA A 147 -12.04 -8.02 -7.58
N SER A 148 -11.37 -6.88 -7.53
CA SER A 148 -11.98 -5.58 -7.82
C SER A 148 -12.18 -5.45 -9.32
N LEU A 149 -13.44 -5.50 -9.76
CA LEU A 149 -13.83 -5.31 -11.15
C LEU A 149 -14.43 -3.91 -11.29
N PHE A 150 -13.89 -3.10 -12.20
CA PHE A 150 -14.53 -1.84 -12.58
C PHE A 150 -15.68 -2.19 -13.56
N PRO A 151 -16.89 -1.65 -13.35
CA PRO A 151 -18.05 -1.92 -14.21
C PRO A 151 -17.88 -1.38 -15.63
#